data_AF-A0A0B7N3T3-F1
#
_entry.id   AF-A0A0B7N3T3-F1
#
_cell.length_a   1.000
_cell.length_b   1.000
_cell.length_c   1.000
_cell.angle_alpha   90.00
_cell.angle_beta   90.00
_cell.angle_gamma   90.00
#
_symmetry.space_group_name_H-M   'P 1'
#
loop_
_entity.id
_entity.type
_entity.pdbx_description
1 polymer ?
#
loop_
_entity_poly.entity_id
_entity_poly.type
_entity_poly.pdbx_seq_one_letter_code
_entity_poly.pdbx_strand_id
1 'polypeptide(L)'
;MSRTLTIFHNPRCSKSRLALAYLEDNKDKHDFILETILYQKQRITKDQLDKLVSSLKVNTKEPSSWKILLRPDAQKQVSSWEEAVDLLTTKPENLERPFVIDFDKMKAALGRPDLSNVEALVTETKTHVRTYATKSKTTNLKWKPSVPVQQTTLPDGTVFVARQPVVEPSMQSAVAPLINKSTTHKKLSESEIKELRQLRESDPSTWTRSKLAKKFGCSELFVGITAPNATAQAAKNQASANADAATNHGYRRKLILQERQKRRALW
;
A
#
# COMPACT_ATOMS: atom_id res chain seq x y z
N MET A 1 12.71 19.39 -2.15
CA MET A 1 13.93 19.86 -1.47
C MET A 1 14.94 18.75 -1.59
N SER A 2 16.08 19.02 -2.22
CA SER A 2 17.18 18.06 -2.34
C SER A 2 17.75 17.78 -0.95
N ARG A 3 18.02 16.50 -0.66
CA ARG A 3 18.52 16.05 0.65
C ARG A 3 19.95 16.52 0.86
N THR A 4 20.37 16.93 2.06
CA THR A 4 21.77 17.29 2.35
C THR A 4 22.48 16.23 3.19
N LEU A 5 23.54 15.63 2.63
CA LEU A 5 24.39 14.65 3.31
C LEU A 5 25.75 15.25 3.63
N THR A 6 26.09 15.32 4.91
CA THR A 6 27.40 15.79 5.38
C THR A 6 28.27 14.61 5.76
N ILE A 7 29.39 14.44 5.07
CA ILE A 7 30.41 13.42 5.40
C ILE A 7 31.58 14.08 6.13
N PHE A 8 31.93 13.50 7.29
CA PHE A 8 33.15 13.87 8.00
C PHE A 8 34.28 12.95 7.55
N HIS A 9 35.13 13.50 6.71
CA HIS A 9 36.11 12.76 5.93
C HIS A 9 37.55 13.01 6.41
N ASN A 10 38.41 12.00 6.27
CA ASN A 10 39.85 12.15 6.40
C ASN A 10 40.56 11.56 5.16
N PRO A 11 41.29 12.38 4.37
CA PRO A 11 41.92 11.96 3.13
C PRO A 11 42.99 10.87 3.32
N ARG A 12 43.62 10.80 4.50
CA ARG A 12 44.64 9.78 4.80
C ARG A 12 44.06 8.40 5.11
N CYS A 13 42.74 8.26 5.23
CA CYS A 13 42.08 7.02 5.64
C CYS A 13 41.42 6.32 4.46
N SER A 14 41.89 5.13 4.08
CA SER A 14 41.34 4.36 2.95
C SER A 14 39.84 4.10 3.08
N LYS A 15 39.35 3.70 4.27
CA LYS A 15 37.90 3.50 4.53
C LYS A 15 37.07 4.77 4.35
N SER A 16 37.65 5.93 4.69
CA SER A 16 36.98 7.22 4.54
C SER A 16 36.93 7.67 3.09
N ARG A 17 37.97 7.37 2.29
CA ARG A 17 37.98 7.59 0.83
C ARG A 17 36.96 6.71 0.10
N LEU A 18 36.87 5.44 0.49
CA LEU A 18 35.87 4.52 -0.07
C LEU A 18 34.43 5.01 0.16
N ALA A 19 34.11 5.47 1.38
CA ALA A 19 32.78 6.02 1.66
C ALA A 19 32.48 7.30 0.89
N LEU A 20 33.47 8.20 0.75
CA LEU A 20 33.32 9.44 0.00
C LEU A 20 33.07 9.14 -1.49
N ALA A 21 33.86 8.24 -2.09
CA ALA A 21 33.68 7.80 -3.47
C ALA A 21 32.30 7.16 -3.68
N TYR A 22 31.88 6.27 -2.77
CA TYR A 22 30.54 5.67 -2.82
C TYR A 22 29.42 6.72 -2.79
N LEU A 23 29.55 7.74 -1.95
CA LEU A 23 28.55 8.81 -1.91
C LEU A 23 28.58 9.64 -3.20
N GLU A 24 29.75 9.94 -3.74
CA GLU A 24 29.91 10.64 -5.03
C GLU A 24 29.24 9.92 -6.20
N ASP A 25 29.47 8.62 -6.34
CA ASP A 25 28.87 7.80 -7.39
C ASP A 25 27.34 7.67 -7.30
N ASN A 26 26.76 8.05 -6.16
CA ASN A 26 25.34 7.89 -5.85
C ASN A 26 24.58 9.21 -5.67
N LYS A 27 25.24 10.38 -5.79
CA LYS A 27 24.61 11.71 -5.69
C LYS A 27 23.45 11.84 -6.67
N ASP A 28 23.69 11.50 -7.94
CA ASP A 28 22.71 11.65 -9.03
C ASP A 28 21.56 10.63 -8.92
N LYS A 29 21.83 9.44 -8.36
CA LYS A 29 20.83 8.36 -8.25
C LYS A 29 19.80 8.62 -7.14
N HIS A 30 20.21 9.33 -6.10
CA HIS A 30 19.41 9.52 -4.88
C HIS A 30 19.06 10.99 -4.59
N ASP A 31 19.43 11.91 -5.48
CA ASP A 31 19.07 13.34 -5.44
C ASP A 31 19.44 14.00 -4.10
N PHE A 32 20.73 13.92 -3.74
CA PHE A 32 21.28 14.56 -2.56
C PHE A 32 22.48 15.45 -2.88
N ILE A 33 22.59 16.55 -2.12
CA ILE A 33 23.75 17.44 -2.07
C ILE A 33 24.72 16.86 -1.03
N LEU A 34 25.99 16.76 -1.39
CA LEU A 34 27.02 16.25 -0.50
C LEU A 34 27.95 17.36 -0.03
N GLU A 35 28.07 17.49 1.29
CA GLU A 35 29.00 18.39 1.95
C GLU A 35 30.12 17.58 2.60
N THR A 36 31.38 17.97 2.34
CA THR A 36 32.55 17.28 2.91
C THR A 36 33.21 18.15 3.95
N ILE A 37 33.29 17.65 5.19
CA ILE A 37 33.91 18.34 6.31
C ILE A 37 35.19 17.61 6.73
N LEU A 38 36.31 18.33 6.74
CA LEU A 38 37.60 17.84 7.22
C LEU A 38 37.72 18.07 8.72
N TYR A 39 37.19 17.13 9.52
CA TYR A 39 37.09 17.24 10.97
C TYR A 39 38.43 17.34 11.74
N GLN A 40 39.55 17.02 11.08
CA GLN A 40 40.88 17.25 11.67
C GLN A 40 41.31 18.72 11.58
N LYS A 41 40.84 19.45 10.57
CA LYS A 41 41.13 20.87 10.39
C LYS A 41 40.12 21.74 11.14
N GLN A 42 38.86 21.35 11.11
CA GLN A 42 37.77 22.01 11.82
C GLN A 42 37.42 21.20 13.06
N ARG A 43 37.70 21.77 14.24
CA ARG A 43 37.37 21.11 15.51
C ARG A 43 35.86 20.88 15.59
N ILE A 44 35.49 19.67 15.99
CA ILE A 44 34.09 19.31 16.23
C ILE A 44 33.63 20.00 17.53
N THR A 45 32.48 20.65 17.50
CA THR A 45 31.89 21.28 18.71
C THR A 45 31.13 20.25 19.54
N LYS A 46 30.95 20.53 20.84
CA LYS A 46 30.16 19.68 21.74
C LYS A 46 28.74 19.44 21.20
N ASP A 47 28.10 20.51 20.73
CA ASP A 47 26.77 20.45 20.10
C ASP A 47 26.71 19.54 18.87
N GLN A 48 27.78 19.48 18.07
CA GLN A 48 27.84 18.58 16.91
C GLN A 48 27.96 17.11 17.33
N LEU A 49 28.69 16.82 18.41
CA LEU A 49 28.77 15.47 18.99
C LEU A 49 27.43 15.04 19.59
N ASP A 50 26.73 15.94 20.29
CA ASP A 50 25.41 15.63 20.85
C ASP A 50 24.37 15.39 19.76
N LYS A 51 24.41 16.18 18.68
CA LYS A 51 23.60 15.94 17.48
C LYS A 51 23.92 14.59 16.85
N LEU A 52 25.20 14.24 16.72
CA LEU A 52 25.64 12.97 16.17
C LEU A 52 25.10 11.78 17.00
N VAL A 53 25.23 11.82 18.33
CA VAL A 53 24.71 10.77 19.22
C VAL A 53 23.19 10.66 19.11
N SER A 54 22.49 11.79 19.08
CA SER A 54 21.04 11.84 18.88
C SER A 54 20.64 11.22 17.55
N SER A 55 21.39 11.49 16.48
CA SER A 55 21.15 10.96 15.14
C SER A 55 21.50 9.48 14.97
N LEU A 56 22.47 8.96 15.74
CA LEU A 56 22.78 7.53 15.81
C LEU A 56 21.87 6.75 16.77
N LYS A 57 21.08 7.44 17.60
CA LYS A 57 20.24 6.84 18.66
C LYS A 57 21.06 6.00 19.65
N VAL A 58 22.26 6.47 19.96
CA VAL A 58 23.16 5.84 20.91
C VAL A 58 22.75 6.19 22.33
N ASN A 59 22.68 5.20 23.21
CA ASN A 59 22.42 5.43 24.63
C ASN A 59 23.69 5.96 25.32
N THR A 60 23.67 7.20 25.80
CA THR A 60 24.80 7.82 26.53
C THR A 60 25.10 7.14 27.86
N LYS A 61 24.12 6.43 28.43
CA LYS A 61 24.28 5.68 29.70
C LYS A 61 25.01 4.35 29.52
N GLU A 62 25.04 3.81 28.31
CA GLU A 62 25.67 2.52 28.02
C GLU A 62 27.06 2.71 27.40
N PRO A 63 28.14 2.30 28.09
CA PRO A 63 29.50 2.44 27.58
C PRO A 63 29.71 1.78 26.21
N SER A 64 29.12 0.61 25.99
CA SER A 64 29.28 -0.14 24.74
C SER A 64 28.74 0.62 23.51
N SER A 65 27.70 1.43 23.71
CA SER A 65 26.96 2.09 22.64
C SER A 65 27.73 3.31 22.11
N TRP A 66 28.29 4.15 22.98
CA TRP A 66 29.08 5.32 22.56
C TRP A 66 30.56 5.01 22.29
N LYS A 67 31.13 3.93 22.86
CA LYS A 67 32.51 3.51 22.57
C LYS A 67 32.75 3.19 21.09
N ILE A 68 31.70 2.82 20.35
CA ILE A 68 31.76 2.58 18.89
C ILE A 68 32.25 3.82 18.12
N LEU A 69 32.07 5.03 18.69
CA LEU A 69 32.54 6.29 18.11
C LEU A 69 34.03 6.56 18.33
N LEU A 70 34.67 5.84 19.23
CA LEU A 70 36.06 6.05 19.61
C LEU A 70 36.92 4.91 19.12
N ARG A 71 38.16 5.23 18.78
CA ARG A 71 39.19 4.24 18.51
C ARG A 71 39.43 3.35 19.72
N PRO A 72 39.85 2.09 19.54
CA PRO A 72 40.11 1.15 20.63
C PRO A 72 41.13 1.68 21.66
N ASP A 73 42.10 2.49 21.24
CA ASP A 73 43.08 3.11 22.13
C ASP A 73 42.45 4.16 23.05
N ALA A 74 41.51 4.95 22.51
CA ALA A 74 40.79 5.97 23.25
C ALA A 74 39.68 5.39 24.14
N GLN A 75 39.11 4.23 23.77
CA GLN A 75 38.11 3.53 24.58
C GLN A 75 38.62 3.12 25.97
N LYS A 76 39.94 2.94 26.12
CA LYS A 76 40.58 2.56 27.40
C LYS A 76 40.81 3.76 28.33
N GLN A 77 40.78 4.97 27.81
CA GLN A 77 41.13 6.19 28.55
C GLN A 77 39.92 6.87 29.19
N VAL A 78 38.71 6.40 28.89
CA VAL A 78 37.47 7.13 29.16
C VAL A 78 36.46 6.23 29.86
N SER A 79 35.86 6.75 30.93
CA SER A 79 34.87 6.06 31.75
C SER A 79 33.45 6.58 31.51
N SER A 80 33.30 7.86 31.17
CA SER A 80 32.01 8.54 30.94
C SER A 80 31.89 9.17 29.55
N TRP A 81 30.66 9.39 29.08
CA TRP A 81 30.40 10.12 27.84
C TRP A 81 30.93 11.56 27.87
N GLU A 82 30.82 12.25 29.01
CA GLU A 82 31.29 13.63 29.15
C GLU A 82 32.83 13.71 28.97
N GLU A 83 33.56 12.79 29.59
CA GLU A 83 35.00 12.63 29.39
C GLU A 83 35.34 12.29 27.93
N ALA A 84 34.50 11.51 27.25
CA ALA A 84 34.66 11.19 25.83
C ALA A 84 34.56 12.43 24.96
N VAL A 85 33.56 13.28 25.23
CA VAL A 85 33.33 14.54 24.51
C VAL A 85 34.51 15.49 24.68
N ASP A 86 35.03 15.62 25.90
CA ASP A 86 36.20 16.46 26.17
C ASP A 86 37.46 15.92 25.50
N LEU A 87 37.65 14.60 25.50
CA LEU A 87 38.75 13.94 24.78
C LEU A 87 38.64 14.14 23.26
N LEU A 88 37.43 14.08 22.69
CA LEU A 88 37.20 14.30 21.26
C LEU A 88 37.38 15.78 20.86
N THR A 89 37.03 16.70 21.75
CA THR A 89 37.22 18.15 21.55
C THR A 89 38.70 18.52 21.56
N THR A 90 39.49 17.88 22.43
CA THR A 90 40.94 18.11 22.53
C THR A 90 41.73 17.36 21.46
N LYS A 91 41.33 16.11 21.13
CA LYS A 91 41.98 15.22 20.17
C LYS A 91 40.95 14.60 19.22
N PRO A 92 40.60 15.29 18.12
CA PRO A 92 39.62 14.77 17.15
C PRO A 92 40.09 13.49 16.44
N GLU A 93 41.39 13.18 16.47
CA GLU A 93 41.96 11.97 15.86
C GLU A 93 41.42 10.66 16.44
N ASN A 94 40.96 10.71 17.69
CA ASN A 94 40.44 9.57 18.43
C ASN A 94 39.03 9.17 18.00
N LEU A 95 38.35 10.01 17.21
CA LEU A 95 37.05 9.68 16.64
C LEU A 95 37.19 8.64 15.52
N GLU A 96 36.27 7.68 15.53
CA GLU A 96 36.07 6.75 14.44
C GLU A 96 35.50 7.42 13.20
N ARG A 97 35.87 6.88 12.03
CA ARG A 97 35.61 7.49 10.73
C ARG A 97 35.45 6.44 9.63
N PRO A 98 34.73 6.75 8.54
CA PRO A 98 33.92 7.95 8.30
C PRO A 98 32.56 7.86 8.99
N PHE A 99 31.97 9.00 9.33
CA PHE A 99 30.56 9.09 9.68
C PHE A 99 29.86 10.09 8.77
N VAL A 100 28.62 9.78 8.43
CA VAL A 100 27.78 10.55 7.51
C VAL A 100 26.53 10.96 8.27
N ILE A 101 26.18 12.24 8.20
CA ILE A 101 24.99 12.81 8.82
C ILE A 101 24.02 13.26 7.74
N ASP A 102 22.77 12.88 7.91
CA ASP A 102 21.63 13.35 7.15
C ASP A 102 20.80 14.27 8.04
N PHE A 103 20.92 15.58 7.81
CA PHE A 103 20.23 16.58 8.62
C PHE A 103 18.71 16.55 8.41
N ASP A 104 18.24 16.22 7.21
CA ASP A 104 16.81 16.23 6.89
C ASP A 104 16.03 15.13 7.64
N LYS A 105 16.63 13.95 7.81
CA LYS A 105 16.03 12.83 8.55
C LYS A 105 16.57 12.71 9.98
N MET A 106 17.49 13.59 10.40
CA MET A 106 18.23 13.50 11.66
C MET A 106 18.82 12.10 11.90
N LYS A 107 19.36 11.47 10.84
CA LYS A 107 19.99 10.14 10.90
C LYS A 107 21.48 10.25 10.65
N ALA A 108 22.25 9.41 11.33
CA ALA A 108 23.67 9.29 11.07
C ALA A 108 24.05 7.82 10.81
N ALA A 109 25.15 7.60 10.11
CA ALA A 109 25.72 6.29 9.87
C ALA A 109 27.23 6.31 10.08
N LEU A 110 27.73 5.29 10.77
CA LEU A 110 29.16 5.03 10.89
C LEU A 110 29.57 3.97 9.87
N GLY A 111 30.56 4.28 9.04
CA GLY A 111 31.09 3.39 7.99
C GLY A 111 32.13 2.37 8.49
N ARG A 112 31.94 1.82 9.70
CA ARG A 112 32.78 0.75 10.28
C ARG A 112 31.95 -0.26 11.07
N PRO A 113 32.29 -1.57 11.05
CA PRO A 113 33.43 -2.18 10.34
C PRO A 113 33.33 -2.13 8.81
N ASP A 114 32.09 -2.13 8.30
CA ASP A 114 31.73 -2.15 6.88
C ASP A 114 30.97 -0.88 6.44
N LEU A 115 30.85 -0.67 5.12
CA LEU A 115 30.12 0.46 4.52
C LEU A 115 28.60 0.29 4.56
N SER A 116 28.09 -0.88 4.97
CA SER A 116 26.67 -1.24 4.90
C SER A 116 25.74 -0.24 5.59
N ASN A 117 26.16 0.38 6.70
CA ASN A 117 25.37 1.40 7.38
C ASN A 117 25.24 2.68 6.56
N VAL A 118 26.29 3.06 5.83
CA VAL A 118 26.29 4.23 4.93
C VAL A 118 25.42 3.94 3.71
N GLU A 119 25.52 2.72 3.17
CA GLU A 119 24.67 2.26 2.07
C GLU A 119 23.19 2.26 2.48
N ALA A 120 22.86 1.78 3.69
CA ALA A 120 21.50 1.83 4.24
C ALA A 120 20.99 3.28 4.33
N LEU A 121 21.82 4.21 4.83
CA LEU A 121 21.45 5.62 4.95
C LEU A 121 21.12 6.27 3.59
N VAL A 122 21.81 5.87 2.51
CA VAL A 122 21.56 6.35 1.14
C VAL A 122 20.32 5.68 0.53
N THR A 123 20.18 4.36 0.69
CA THR A 123 19.11 3.55 0.05
C THR A 123 17.73 3.72 0.70
N GLU A 124 17.65 4.08 1.98
CA GLU A 124 16.41 4.40 2.71
C GLU A 124 15.61 5.60 2.14
N THR A 125 16.02 6.15 0.99
CA THR A 125 15.31 7.19 0.24
C THR A 125 14.03 6.68 -0.44
N LYS A 126 13.93 5.39 -0.78
CA LYS A 126 12.78 4.84 -1.53
C LYS A 126 11.89 3.87 -0.78
N THR A 127 12.15 3.59 0.49
CA THR A 127 11.16 2.90 1.32
C THR A 127 10.18 3.90 1.91
N HIS A 128 9.43 4.59 1.04
CA HIS A 128 7.99 4.58 1.25
C HIS A 128 7.59 3.11 1.13
N VAL A 129 7.83 2.34 2.19
CA VAL A 129 6.93 1.26 2.49
C VAL A 129 5.62 2.02 2.58
N ARG A 130 4.78 1.93 1.54
CA ARG A 130 3.35 1.86 1.78
C ARG A 130 3.22 0.69 2.74
N THR A 131 3.51 0.92 4.01
CA THR A 131 2.81 0.23 5.05
C THR A 131 1.40 0.64 4.68
N TYR A 132 0.67 -0.30 4.10
CA TYR A 132 -0.76 -0.29 4.26
C TYR A 132 -0.89 -0.13 5.77
N ALA A 133 -1.07 1.10 6.23
CA ALA A 133 -1.25 1.42 7.62
C ALA A 133 -2.67 0.96 7.95
N THR A 134 -2.92 -0.34 7.79
CA THR A 134 -4.00 -1.07 8.41
C THR A 134 -3.57 -1.25 9.86
N LYS A 135 -3.67 -0.15 10.61
CA LYS A 135 -3.83 -0.03 12.06
C LYS A 135 -3.56 1.44 12.40
N SER A 136 -4.60 2.24 12.21
CA SER A 136 -4.68 3.55 12.85
C SER A 136 -4.36 3.39 14.33
N LYS A 137 -3.39 4.16 14.84
CA LYS A 137 -3.13 4.30 16.29
C LYS A 137 -4.20 5.13 17.01
N THR A 138 -5.25 5.53 16.31
CA THR A 138 -6.48 5.93 16.98
C THR A 138 -7.06 4.66 17.61
N THR A 139 -7.47 4.72 18.87
CA THR A 139 -8.42 3.74 19.38
C THR A 139 -9.53 3.66 18.33
N ASN A 140 -9.87 2.44 17.90
CA ASN A 140 -11.08 2.21 17.13
C ASN A 140 -12.27 2.51 18.05
N LEU A 141 -12.44 3.77 18.44
CA LEU A 141 -13.74 4.34 18.72
C LEU A 141 -14.44 4.27 17.36
N LYS A 142 -14.95 3.08 17.03
CA LYS A 142 -15.97 2.94 16.02
C LYS A 142 -17.10 3.81 16.55
N TRP A 143 -17.17 5.05 16.08
CA TRP A 143 -18.38 5.84 16.17
C TRP A 143 -19.43 4.98 15.50
N LYS A 144 -20.17 4.21 16.29
CA LYS A 144 -21.37 3.55 15.81
C LYS A 144 -22.31 4.72 15.60
N PRO A 145 -22.65 5.11 14.36
CA PRO A 145 -23.64 6.16 14.17
C PRO A 145 -24.88 5.71 14.94
N SER A 146 -25.25 6.45 15.98
CA SER A 146 -26.48 6.18 16.70
C SER A 146 -27.60 6.56 15.74
N VAL A 147 -28.22 5.55 15.15
CA VAL A 147 -29.37 5.77 14.28
C VAL A 147 -30.45 6.43 15.15
N PRO A 148 -31.03 7.57 14.74
CA PRO A 148 -32.08 8.20 15.53
C PRO A 148 -33.25 7.24 15.67
N VAL A 149 -33.84 7.22 16.86
CA VAL A 149 -34.92 6.32 17.21
C VAL A 149 -36.13 7.15 17.61
N GLN A 150 -37.27 6.86 17.00
CA GLN A 150 -38.55 7.43 17.39
C GLN A 150 -39.29 6.42 18.27
N GLN A 151 -39.72 6.87 19.44
CA GLN A 151 -40.53 6.06 20.35
C GLN A 151 -41.98 6.53 20.26
N THR A 152 -42.89 5.59 20.03
CA THR A 152 -44.34 5.85 19.99
C THR A 152 -45.02 4.94 21.00
N THR A 153 -45.72 5.52 21.97
CA THR A 153 -46.54 4.77 22.94
C THR A 153 -47.83 4.32 22.27
N LEU A 154 -48.07 3.01 22.26
CA LEU A 154 -49.30 2.41 21.76
C LEU A 154 -50.43 2.52 22.81
N PRO A 155 -51.71 2.39 22.41
CA PRO A 155 -52.86 2.47 23.32
C PRO A 155 -52.79 1.49 24.50
N ASP A 156 -52.16 0.33 24.29
CA ASP A 156 -51.96 -0.72 25.30
C ASP A 156 -50.84 -0.39 26.31
N GLY A 157 -50.23 0.80 26.22
CA GLY A 157 -49.13 1.25 27.07
C GLY A 157 -47.75 0.74 26.66
N THR A 158 -47.66 -0.08 25.62
CA THR A 158 -46.38 -0.59 25.08
C THR A 158 -45.65 0.48 24.26
N VAL A 159 -44.32 0.52 24.38
CA VAL A 159 -43.49 1.49 23.63
C VAL A 159 -42.98 0.83 22.35
N PHE A 160 -43.42 1.33 21.19
CA PHE A 160 -42.89 0.94 19.90
C PHE A 160 -41.70 1.81 19.53
N VAL A 161 -40.58 1.18 19.17
CA VAL A 161 -39.27 1.82 18.98
C VAL A 161 -38.85 1.65 17.52
N ALA A 162 -39.06 2.69 16.71
CA ALA A 162 -38.75 2.68 15.28
C ALA A 162 -37.42 3.37 15.00
N ARG A 163 -36.58 2.79 14.14
CA ARG A 163 -35.37 3.45 13.64
C ARG A 163 -35.75 4.43 12.53
N GLN A 164 -35.34 5.68 12.67
CA GLN A 164 -35.49 6.67 11.63
C GLN A 164 -34.20 6.79 10.80
N PRO A 165 -34.30 7.06 9.49
CA PRO A 165 -33.13 7.39 8.72
C PRO A 165 -32.51 8.69 9.24
N VAL A 166 -31.17 8.79 9.17
CA VAL A 166 -30.42 10.00 9.57
C VAL A 166 -30.74 11.20 8.67
N VAL A 167 -31.15 10.92 7.44
CA VAL A 167 -31.48 11.93 6.43
C VAL A 167 -32.98 11.88 6.19
N GLU A 168 -33.64 13.03 6.25
CA GLU A 168 -35.07 13.18 5.96
C GLU A 168 -35.45 12.60 4.57
N PRO A 169 -36.62 11.97 4.43
CA PRO A 169 -37.02 11.31 3.19
C PRO A 169 -37.13 12.29 2.00
N SER A 170 -37.46 13.56 2.27
CA SER A 170 -37.48 14.63 1.27
C SER A 170 -36.09 14.93 0.68
N MET A 171 -35.04 14.82 1.49
CA MET A 171 -33.67 14.99 1.03
C MET A 171 -33.17 13.73 0.31
N GLN A 172 -33.62 12.54 0.72
CA GLN A 172 -33.30 11.29 0.03
C GLN A 172 -33.89 11.24 -1.38
N SER A 173 -35.09 11.79 -1.59
CA SER A 173 -35.71 11.86 -2.92
C SER A 173 -35.05 12.89 -3.85
N ALA A 174 -34.36 13.88 -3.28
CA ALA A 174 -33.56 14.87 -4.02
C ALA A 174 -32.14 14.38 -4.37
N VAL A 175 -31.77 13.15 -4.00
CA VAL A 175 -30.45 12.56 -4.30
C VAL A 175 -30.27 12.37 -5.82
N ALA A 176 -29.00 12.34 -6.24
CA ALA A 176 -28.57 12.12 -7.61
C ALA A 176 -29.35 10.98 -8.31
N PRO A 177 -29.73 11.16 -9.59
CA PRO A 177 -30.48 10.15 -10.33
C PRO A 177 -29.71 8.83 -10.41
N LEU A 178 -30.44 7.72 -10.45
CA LEU A 178 -29.87 6.38 -10.66
C LEU A 178 -28.93 6.40 -11.87
N ILE A 179 -27.67 5.99 -11.65
CA ILE A 179 -26.64 5.91 -12.71
C ILE A 179 -27.15 5.05 -13.87
N ASN A 180 -27.87 3.97 -13.55
CA ASN A 180 -28.51 3.10 -14.52
C ASN A 180 -30.03 3.21 -14.37
N LYS A 181 -30.70 3.80 -15.38
CA LYS A 181 -32.16 3.79 -15.46
C LYS A 181 -32.64 2.36 -15.71
N SER A 182 -33.75 1.97 -15.09
CA SER A 182 -34.38 0.68 -15.41
C SER A 182 -34.87 0.69 -16.85
N THR A 183 -34.59 -0.38 -17.60
CA THR A 183 -35.12 -0.54 -18.95
C THR A 183 -36.58 -0.95 -18.87
N THR A 184 -37.45 -0.20 -19.52
CA THR A 184 -38.86 -0.58 -19.69
C THR A 184 -38.99 -1.57 -20.85
N HIS A 185 -39.84 -2.57 -20.67
CA HIS A 185 -40.06 -3.63 -21.66
C HIS A 185 -41.55 -3.73 -21.99
N LYS A 186 -41.87 -4.08 -23.25
CA LYS A 186 -43.26 -4.32 -23.68
C LYS A 186 -43.81 -5.58 -22.99
N LYS A 187 -45.06 -5.51 -22.52
CA LYS A 187 -45.81 -6.69 -22.07
C LYS A 187 -46.39 -7.37 -23.32
N LEU A 188 -46.05 -8.65 -23.54
CA LEU A 188 -46.54 -9.38 -24.71
C LEU A 188 -47.97 -9.86 -24.55
N SER A 189 -48.68 -9.97 -25.68
CA SER A 189 -49.96 -10.67 -25.76
C SER A 189 -49.78 -12.20 -25.74
N GLU A 190 -50.85 -12.93 -25.48
CA GLU A 190 -50.81 -14.41 -25.46
C GLU A 190 -50.45 -15.01 -26.84
N SER A 191 -50.85 -14.36 -27.94
CA SER A 191 -50.46 -14.77 -29.29
C SER A 191 -48.96 -14.62 -29.52
N GLU A 192 -48.39 -13.48 -29.13
CA GLU A 192 -46.94 -13.23 -29.26
C GLU A 192 -46.12 -14.20 -28.39
N ILE A 193 -46.64 -14.63 -27.23
CA ILE A 193 -45.99 -15.64 -26.38
C ILE A 193 -45.95 -17.01 -27.08
N LYS A 194 -47.02 -17.39 -27.80
CA LYS A 194 -47.05 -18.65 -28.56
C LYS A 194 -46.04 -18.62 -29.70
N GLU A 195 -45.98 -17.53 -30.46
CA GLU A 195 -44.98 -17.35 -31.53
C GLU A 195 -43.55 -17.40 -30.99
N LEU A 196 -43.31 -16.77 -29.85
CA LEU A 196 -42.01 -16.78 -29.18
C LEU A 196 -41.57 -18.21 -28.82
N ARG A 197 -42.50 -19.04 -28.31
CA ARG A 197 -42.24 -20.46 -28.02
C ARG A 197 -41.97 -21.26 -29.29
N GLN A 198 -42.78 -21.08 -30.33
CA GLN A 198 -42.60 -21.76 -31.61
C GLN A 198 -41.24 -21.46 -32.26
N LEU A 199 -40.82 -20.19 -32.27
CA LEU A 199 -39.49 -19.79 -32.79
C LEU A 199 -38.34 -20.43 -31.99
N ARG A 200 -38.52 -20.57 -30.68
CA ARG A 200 -37.54 -21.22 -29.82
C ARG A 200 -37.45 -22.72 -30.09
N GLU A 201 -38.59 -23.36 -30.32
CA GLU A 201 -38.70 -24.78 -30.58
C GLU A 201 -38.16 -25.17 -31.97
N SER A 202 -38.37 -24.31 -32.98
CA SER A 202 -37.84 -24.55 -34.33
C SER A 202 -36.31 -24.55 -34.34
N ASP A 203 -35.67 -23.49 -33.82
CA ASP A 203 -34.21 -23.32 -33.86
C ASP A 203 -33.65 -22.77 -32.53
N PRO A 204 -33.40 -23.62 -31.53
CA PRO A 204 -32.90 -23.20 -30.22
C PRO A 204 -31.52 -22.52 -30.25
N SER A 205 -30.69 -22.83 -31.24
CA SER A 205 -29.34 -22.27 -31.41
C SER A 205 -29.38 -20.85 -32.00
N THR A 206 -30.21 -20.64 -33.02
CA THR A 206 -30.35 -19.35 -33.71
C THR A 206 -31.15 -18.37 -32.87
N TRP A 207 -32.26 -18.81 -32.28
CA TRP A 207 -33.16 -18.00 -31.45
C TRP A 207 -32.74 -18.03 -29.98
N THR A 208 -31.60 -17.39 -29.71
CA THR A 208 -31.11 -17.18 -28.35
C THR A 208 -32.01 -16.24 -27.56
N ARG A 209 -31.90 -16.32 -26.22
CA ARG A 209 -32.70 -15.51 -25.28
C ARG A 209 -32.63 -14.01 -25.59
N SER A 210 -31.43 -13.52 -25.92
CA SER A 210 -31.20 -12.11 -26.27
C SER A 210 -31.82 -11.72 -27.62
N LYS A 211 -31.74 -12.60 -28.64
CA LYS A 211 -32.35 -12.32 -29.96
C LYS A 211 -33.87 -12.27 -29.88
N LEU A 212 -34.50 -13.20 -29.16
CA LEU A 212 -35.95 -13.19 -28.94
C LEU A 212 -36.38 -11.95 -28.13
N ALA A 213 -35.63 -11.60 -27.08
CA ALA A 213 -35.90 -10.40 -26.29
C ALA A 213 -35.89 -9.12 -27.14
N LYS A 214 -34.91 -8.99 -28.05
CA LYS A 214 -34.83 -7.87 -29.00
C LYS A 214 -35.98 -7.88 -30.01
N LYS A 215 -36.34 -9.05 -30.56
CA LYS A 215 -37.41 -9.17 -31.57
C LYS A 215 -38.78 -8.76 -31.00
N PHE A 216 -39.09 -9.16 -29.77
CA PHE A 216 -40.37 -8.89 -29.13
C PHE A 216 -40.37 -7.68 -28.18
N GLY A 217 -39.23 -6.99 -28.04
CA GLY A 217 -39.10 -5.81 -27.16
C GLY A 217 -39.32 -6.13 -25.68
N CYS A 218 -38.97 -7.33 -25.24
CA CYS A 218 -39.25 -7.83 -23.90
C CYS A 218 -37.98 -8.09 -23.08
N SER A 219 -38.14 -8.30 -21.78
CA SER A 219 -37.00 -8.62 -20.91
C SER A 219 -36.43 -9.97 -21.28
N GLU A 220 -35.10 -10.10 -21.32
CA GLU A 220 -34.46 -11.39 -21.49
C GLU A 220 -34.94 -12.38 -20.42
N LEU A 221 -35.11 -11.93 -19.17
CA LEU A 221 -35.58 -12.81 -18.09
C LEU A 221 -36.96 -13.40 -18.39
N PHE A 222 -37.86 -12.59 -18.94
CA PHE A 222 -39.19 -13.05 -19.35
C PHE A 222 -39.11 -14.17 -20.39
N VAL A 223 -38.26 -14.03 -21.42
CA VAL A 223 -38.02 -15.08 -22.41
C VAL A 223 -37.50 -16.37 -21.77
N GLY A 224 -36.62 -16.25 -20.77
CA GLY A 224 -36.08 -17.40 -20.04
C GLY A 224 -37.15 -18.20 -19.28
N ILE A 225 -38.17 -17.51 -18.76
CA ILE A 225 -39.30 -18.11 -18.05
C ILE A 225 -40.31 -18.70 -19.04
N THR A 226 -40.64 -17.99 -20.13
CA THR A 226 -41.72 -18.38 -21.05
C THR A 226 -41.31 -19.44 -22.07
N ALA A 227 -40.05 -19.43 -22.50
CA ALA A 227 -39.48 -20.36 -23.47
C ALA A 227 -38.09 -20.84 -22.99
N PRO A 228 -38.04 -21.71 -21.96
CA PRO A 228 -36.79 -22.31 -21.51
C PRO A 228 -36.16 -23.13 -22.65
N ASN A 229 -34.83 -23.14 -22.72
CA ASN A 229 -34.14 -24.08 -23.61
C ASN A 229 -34.00 -25.42 -22.88
N ALA A 230 -34.14 -26.54 -23.59
CA ALA A 230 -33.87 -27.86 -23.05
C ALA A 230 -32.47 -27.87 -22.40
N THR A 231 -32.37 -28.41 -21.19
CA THR A 231 -31.16 -28.35 -20.35
C THR A 231 -29.93 -28.90 -21.06
N ALA A 232 -30.09 -29.98 -21.83
CA ALA A 232 -29.03 -30.59 -22.62
C ALA A 232 -28.50 -29.65 -23.73
N GLN A 233 -29.40 -28.93 -24.42
CA GLN A 233 -29.01 -28.01 -25.48
C GLN A 233 -28.41 -26.72 -24.92
N ALA A 234 -28.90 -26.27 -23.75
CA ALA A 234 -28.30 -25.16 -23.02
C ALA A 234 -26.86 -25.48 -22.56
N ALA A 235 -26.63 -26.70 -22.05
CA ALA A 235 -25.30 -27.16 -21.65
C ALA A 235 -24.34 -27.25 -22.85
N LYS A 236 -24.78 -27.77 -24.00
CA LYS A 236 -23.98 -27.82 -25.23
C LYS A 236 -23.59 -26.43 -25.73
N ASN A 237 -24.55 -25.48 -25.78
CA ASN A 237 -24.29 -24.11 -26.21
C ASN A 237 -23.34 -23.36 -25.24
N GLN A 238 -23.45 -23.63 -23.94
CA GLN A 238 -22.52 -23.08 -22.94
C GLN A 238 -21.13 -23.70 -23.08
N ALA A 239 -21.02 -25.00 -23.32
CA ALA A 239 -19.75 -25.69 -23.51
C ALA A 239 -19.01 -25.19 -24.76
N SER A 240 -19.70 -25.02 -25.89
CA SER A 240 -19.09 -24.47 -27.11
C SER A 240 -18.63 -23.02 -26.92
N ALA A 241 -19.47 -22.16 -26.34
CA ALA A 241 -19.11 -20.77 -26.07
C ALA A 241 -17.93 -20.63 -25.09
N ASN A 242 -17.86 -21.50 -24.07
CA ASN A 242 -16.74 -21.52 -23.14
C ASN A 242 -15.45 -22.02 -23.80
N ALA A 243 -15.53 -22.98 -24.73
CA ALA A 243 -14.38 -23.44 -25.50
C ALA A 243 -13.83 -22.31 -26.40
N ASP A 244 -14.71 -21.60 -27.12
CA ASP A 244 -14.34 -20.46 -27.98
C ASP A 244 -13.77 -19.28 -27.17
N ALA A 245 -14.28 -19.05 -25.95
CA ALA A 245 -13.72 -18.03 -25.06
C ALA A 245 -12.35 -18.42 -24.51
N ALA A 246 -12.12 -19.71 -24.26
CA ALA A 246 -10.86 -20.23 -23.75
C ALA A 246 -9.73 -20.16 -24.79
N THR A 247 -10.03 -20.34 -26.09
CA THR A 247 -9.04 -20.19 -27.16
C THR A 247 -8.51 -18.75 -27.23
N ASN A 248 -9.41 -17.77 -27.09
CA ASN A 248 -9.13 -16.32 -27.11
C ASN A 248 -8.45 -15.76 -25.86
N HIS A 249 -8.08 -16.57 -24.87
CA HIS A 249 -7.33 -16.08 -23.71
C HIS A 249 -5.86 -15.81 -24.01
N GLY A 250 -5.37 -14.63 -23.61
CA GLY A 250 -3.94 -14.31 -23.62
C GLY A 250 -3.13 -15.17 -22.63
N TYR A 251 -1.81 -15.22 -22.83
CA TYR A 251 -0.88 -16.10 -22.10
C TYR A 251 -1.04 -16.05 -20.57
N ARG A 252 -1.06 -14.84 -19.97
CA ARG A 252 -1.18 -14.67 -18.51
C ARG A 252 -2.47 -15.28 -17.95
N ARG A 253 -3.59 -15.11 -18.66
CA ARG A 253 -4.90 -15.62 -18.22
C ARG A 253 -4.96 -17.15 -18.31
N LYS A 254 -4.34 -17.74 -19.35
CA LYS A 254 -4.19 -19.19 -19.48
C LYS A 254 -3.38 -19.78 -18.32
N LEU A 255 -2.26 -19.16 -17.96
CA LEU A 255 -1.41 -19.61 -16.84
C LEU A 255 -2.18 -19.58 -15.50
N ILE A 256 -2.88 -18.48 -15.20
CA ILE A 256 -3.69 -18.37 -13.97
C ILE A 256 -4.77 -19.46 -13.89
N LEU A 257 -5.45 -19.74 -15.02
CA LEU A 257 -6.47 -20.79 -15.06
C LEU A 257 -5.88 -22.18 -14.81
N GLN A 258 -4.76 -22.50 -15.44
CA GLN A 258 -4.04 -23.77 -15.21
C GLN A 258 -3.62 -23.91 -13.74
N GLU A 259 -3.09 -22.84 -13.15
CA GLU A 259 -2.68 -22.84 -11.75
C GLU A 259 -3.86 -23.04 -10.80
N ARG A 260 -5.00 -22.41 -11.09
CA ARG A 260 -6.25 -22.60 -10.33
C ARG A 260 -6.77 -24.03 -10.46
N GLN A 261 -6.69 -24.64 -11.64
CA GLN A 261 -7.05 -26.05 -11.85
C GLN A 261 -6.14 -26.97 -11.03
N LYS A 262 -4.81 -26.75 -11.06
CA LYS A 262 -3.85 -27.50 -10.22
C LYS A 262 -4.19 -27.38 -8.74
N ARG A 263 -4.48 -26.18 -8.24
CA ARG A 263 -4.89 -25.96 -6.84
C ARG A 263 -6.18 -26.67 -6.47
N ARG A 264 -7.17 -26.71 -7.39
CA ARG A 264 -8.43 -27.43 -7.20
C ARG A 264 -8.27 -28.94 -7.21
N ALA A 265 -7.34 -29.49 -7.99
CA ALA A 265 -7.08 -30.93 -8.04
C ALA A 265 -6.26 -31.42 -6.84
N LEU A 266 -5.52 -30.53 -6.18
CA LEU A 266 -4.74 -30.81 -4.97
C LEU A 266 -5.54 -30.69 -3.67
N TRP A 267 -6.75 -30.13 -3.72
CA TRP A 267 -7.66 -30.00 -2.58
C TRP A 267 -8.71 -31.10 -2.64
#